data_AF-A0A7S2EIH4-F1
#
_entry.id   AF-A0A7S2EIH4-F1
#
_cell.length_a   1.000
_cell.length_b   1.000
_cell.length_c   1.000
_cell.angle_alpha   90.00
_cell.angle_beta   90.00
_cell.angle_gamma   90.00
#
_symmetry.space_group_name_H-M   'P 1'
#
loop_
_entity.id
_entity.type
_entity.pdbx_description
1 polymer ?
#
loop_
_entity_poly.entity_id
_entity_poly.type
_entity_poly.pdbx_seq_one_letter_code
_entity_poly.pdbx_strand_id
1 'polypeptide(L)'
;QEEAKRAVAERELAALRYAQEQAERRESQKQEQMEREVQYKMQQQQQQRMEEQRRYLEEKRQAEIRAVQEEELRRAEEERKRLEEEQNKSREPGYRFELLLGGFADSTIDALHRVTQLRNQRAILLEERAAAEKQHKLAAQQVKQAEAQQMVAAEQEDFDLAERLAGIIEKHASEKVGLDTKLKTIGEAISELDAKSAVVVQGVTQCFNEVKTKLITFKSEQSTVEEEDGTEAMERFAATSKHLSAENKRLIDELEHLEKHEGLVAEERKEVEGNISLETGDIEKTRNEAREKLDDVNSSIEELRKQLAEKEKESMDLLKEITIHETEISKIRTKFSRQLTRVNTKEQLVQTNRSEWEAEKAGFEKTKREHESKMKAHSEALLARDEMMKNIDKEAADAERFACVVADEVVLDERNELCKHDSELLELQEEVVKCEAAVDETQQLVLASEAAVESLKNETEEIEAKIPILEAEKKLAAAKRDFRAAGKASKAIKEAAARKERLEEELAGKAVERVAAAKEDLQKLKDELETKRKVAHEKEKESGIRNMT
;
A
#
# COMPACT_ATOMS: atom_id res chain seq x y z
N GLN A 1 -89.69 -59.06 90.24
CA GLN A 1 -88.43 -58.38 90.64
C GLN A 1 -87.31 -58.53 89.62
N GLU A 2 -87.21 -59.63 88.85
CA GLU A 2 -86.23 -59.74 87.75
C GLU A 2 -86.54 -58.87 86.51
N GLU A 3 -87.81 -58.68 86.13
CA GLU A 3 -88.18 -57.83 84.98
C GLU A 3 -87.83 -56.35 85.18
N ALA A 4 -87.92 -55.85 86.42
CA ALA A 4 -87.51 -54.47 86.76
C ALA A 4 -85.98 -54.27 86.64
N LYS A 5 -85.18 -55.32 86.90
CA LYS A 5 -83.72 -55.29 86.70
C LYS A 5 -83.34 -55.36 85.22
N ARG A 6 -84.08 -56.09 84.39
CA ARG A 6 -83.88 -56.10 82.93
C ARG A 6 -84.24 -54.77 82.28
N ALA A 7 -85.33 -54.12 82.69
CA ALA A 7 -85.72 -52.81 82.14
C ALA A 7 -84.74 -51.68 82.50
N VAL A 8 -84.10 -51.74 83.67
CA VAL A 8 -83.03 -50.79 84.06
C VAL A 8 -81.75 -51.07 83.29
N ALA A 9 -81.35 -52.35 83.16
CA ALA A 9 -80.18 -52.72 82.37
C ALA A 9 -80.32 -52.38 80.88
N GLU A 10 -81.51 -52.54 80.29
CA GLU A 10 -81.78 -52.14 78.89
C GLU A 10 -81.76 -50.62 78.69
N ARG A 11 -82.23 -49.83 79.67
CA ARG A 11 -82.11 -48.36 79.63
C ARG A 11 -80.67 -47.90 79.77
N GLU A 12 -79.87 -48.54 80.63
CA GLU A 12 -78.44 -48.25 80.76
C GLU A 12 -77.66 -48.65 79.50
N LEU A 13 -77.97 -49.79 78.88
CA LEU A 13 -77.39 -50.20 77.59
C LEU A 13 -77.79 -49.28 76.44
N ALA A 14 -79.05 -48.80 76.42
CA ALA A 14 -79.50 -47.82 75.44
C ALA A 14 -78.82 -46.46 75.64
N ALA A 15 -78.62 -46.02 76.89
CA ALA A 15 -77.89 -44.80 77.22
C ALA A 15 -76.40 -44.90 76.86
N LEU A 16 -75.76 -46.05 77.10
CA LEU A 16 -74.37 -46.32 76.70
C LEU A 16 -74.23 -46.35 75.17
N ARG A 17 -75.15 -47.01 74.45
CA ARG A 17 -75.15 -47.01 72.98
C ARG A 17 -75.35 -45.61 72.41
N TYR A 18 -76.26 -44.82 72.98
CA TYR A 18 -76.47 -43.44 72.56
C TYR A 18 -75.25 -42.55 72.87
N ALA A 19 -74.60 -42.72 74.02
CA ALA A 19 -73.38 -42.01 74.36
C ALA A 19 -72.20 -42.40 73.44
N GLN A 20 -72.09 -43.69 73.10
CA GLN A 20 -71.09 -44.20 72.16
C GLN A 20 -71.34 -43.66 70.74
N GLU A 21 -72.59 -43.65 70.27
CA GLU A 21 -72.95 -43.11 68.96
C GLU A 21 -72.72 -41.59 68.90
N GLN A 22 -72.96 -40.85 69.99
CA GLN A 22 -72.64 -39.42 70.08
C GLN A 22 -71.12 -39.16 70.13
N ALA A 23 -70.35 -40.04 70.78
CA ALA A 23 -68.89 -39.98 70.74
C ALA A 23 -68.35 -40.25 69.33
N GLU A 24 -68.84 -41.29 68.66
CA GLU A 24 -68.46 -41.64 67.27
C GLU A 24 -68.84 -40.53 66.29
N ARG A 25 -70.01 -39.89 66.44
CA ARG A 25 -70.39 -38.72 65.63
C ARG A 25 -69.48 -37.52 65.87
N ARG A 26 -69.06 -37.26 67.11
CA ARG A 26 -68.11 -36.18 67.43
C ARG A 26 -66.72 -36.48 66.90
N GLU A 27 -66.30 -37.74 66.92
CA GLU A 27 -65.01 -38.17 66.41
C GLU A 27 -64.97 -38.13 64.88
N SER A 28 -66.04 -38.58 64.21
CA SER A 28 -66.23 -38.44 62.77
C SER A 28 -66.29 -36.97 62.33
N GLN A 29 -66.99 -36.09 63.06
CA GLN A 29 -66.98 -34.64 62.77
C GLN A 29 -65.60 -34.00 62.95
N LYS A 30 -64.83 -34.45 63.96
CA LYS A 30 -63.45 -34.00 64.16
C LYS A 30 -62.53 -34.49 63.04
N GLN A 31 -62.70 -35.74 62.59
CA GLN A 31 -61.97 -36.28 61.45
C GLN A 31 -62.30 -35.53 60.17
N GLU A 32 -63.58 -35.27 59.87
CA GLU A 32 -63.98 -34.46 58.70
C GLU A 32 -63.44 -33.03 58.75
N GLN A 33 -63.42 -32.40 59.94
CA GLN A 33 -62.82 -31.08 60.12
C GLN A 33 -61.31 -31.10 59.90
N MET A 34 -60.62 -32.13 60.43
CA MET A 34 -59.19 -32.31 60.23
C MET A 34 -58.85 -32.58 58.76
N GLU A 35 -59.63 -33.39 58.06
CA GLU A 35 -59.46 -33.66 56.62
C GLU A 35 -59.67 -32.41 55.77
N ARG A 36 -60.69 -31.61 56.08
CA ARG A 36 -60.91 -30.31 55.42
C ARG A 36 -59.76 -29.34 55.67
N GLU A 37 -59.23 -29.31 56.89
CA GLU A 37 -58.09 -28.46 57.24
C GLU A 37 -56.81 -28.91 56.52
N VAL A 38 -56.59 -30.22 56.41
CA VAL A 38 -55.46 -30.80 55.66
C VAL A 38 -55.61 -30.52 54.16
N GLN A 39 -56.80 -30.69 53.58
CA GLN A 39 -57.06 -30.36 52.18
C GLN A 39 -56.85 -28.87 51.91
N TYR A 40 -57.33 -27.99 52.79
CA TYR A 40 -57.13 -26.55 52.67
C TYR A 40 -55.66 -26.15 52.75
N LYS A 41 -54.89 -26.71 53.70
CA LYS A 41 -53.44 -26.51 53.81
C LYS A 41 -52.68 -27.02 52.59
N MET A 42 -53.07 -28.19 52.06
CA MET A 42 -52.48 -28.74 50.84
C MET A 42 -52.75 -27.85 49.62
N GLN A 43 -53.97 -27.32 49.49
CA GLN A 43 -54.33 -26.40 48.41
C GLN A 43 -53.58 -25.06 48.51
N GLN A 44 -53.45 -24.49 49.72
CA GLN A 44 -52.62 -23.30 49.94
C GLN A 44 -51.15 -23.55 49.57
N GLN A 45 -50.59 -24.71 49.96
CA GLN A 45 -49.21 -25.05 49.63
C GLN A 45 -49.00 -25.21 48.12
N GLN A 46 -49.98 -25.76 47.40
CA GLN A 46 -49.93 -25.83 45.93
C GLN A 46 -49.99 -24.44 45.29
N GLN A 47 -50.82 -23.53 45.80
CA GLN A 47 -50.88 -22.15 45.30
C GLN A 47 -49.57 -21.40 45.53
N GLN A 48 -48.97 -21.53 46.72
CA GLN A 48 -47.67 -20.92 47.03
C GLN A 48 -46.57 -21.40 46.07
N ARG A 49 -46.49 -22.70 45.79
CA ARG A 49 -45.50 -23.24 44.82
C ARG A 49 -45.69 -22.69 43.42
N MET A 50 -46.94 -22.51 42.98
CA MET A 50 -47.24 -21.93 41.67
C MET A 50 -46.87 -20.44 41.59
N GLU A 51 -47.09 -19.68 42.67
CA GLU A 51 -46.68 -18.28 42.76
C GLU A 51 -45.16 -18.12 42.81
N GLU A 52 -44.45 -18.97 43.56
CA GLU A 52 -42.99 -19.01 43.59
C GLU A 52 -42.41 -19.32 42.21
N GLN A 53 -42.97 -20.29 41.49
CA GLN A 53 -42.56 -20.59 40.12
C GLN A 53 -42.81 -19.41 39.17
N ARG A 54 -43.93 -18.70 39.31
CA ARG A 54 -44.20 -17.49 38.51
C ARG A 54 -43.19 -16.39 38.79
N ARG A 55 -42.91 -16.11 40.07
CA ARG A 55 -41.89 -15.11 40.46
C ARG A 55 -40.51 -15.48 39.94
N TYR A 56 -40.12 -16.73 40.03
CA TYR A 56 -38.84 -17.21 39.50
C TYR A 56 -38.71 -17.01 37.98
N LEU A 57 -39.78 -17.32 37.22
CA LEU A 57 -39.78 -17.12 35.77
C LEU A 57 -39.79 -15.64 35.37
N GLU A 58 -40.46 -14.80 36.14
CA GLU A 58 -40.49 -13.35 35.91
C GLU A 58 -39.14 -12.70 36.23
N GLU A 59 -38.50 -13.10 37.33
CA GLU A 59 -37.15 -12.65 37.69
C GLU A 59 -36.12 -13.10 36.65
N LYS A 60 -36.22 -14.35 36.16
CA LYS A 60 -35.39 -14.87 35.07
C LYS A 60 -35.55 -14.05 33.78
N ARG A 61 -36.79 -13.72 33.38
CA ARG A 61 -37.05 -12.86 32.22
C ARG A 61 -36.50 -11.45 32.40
N GLN A 62 -36.63 -10.86 33.59
CA GLN A 62 -36.07 -9.54 33.87
C GLN A 62 -34.53 -9.56 33.86
N ALA A 63 -33.90 -10.65 34.31
CA ALA A 63 -32.46 -10.83 34.25
C ALA A 63 -31.98 -10.98 32.80
N GLU A 64 -32.70 -11.75 31.97
CA GLU A 64 -32.40 -11.90 30.54
C GLU A 64 -32.52 -10.55 29.79
N ILE A 65 -33.56 -9.76 30.07
CA ILE A 65 -33.71 -8.41 29.46
C ILE A 65 -32.56 -7.49 29.87
N ARG A 66 -32.17 -7.50 31.16
CA ARG A 66 -31.03 -6.70 31.64
C ARG A 66 -29.72 -7.13 30.99
N ALA A 67 -29.48 -8.43 30.84
CA ALA A 67 -28.29 -8.95 30.18
C ALA A 67 -28.21 -8.51 28.70
N VAL A 68 -29.33 -8.55 27.98
CA VAL A 68 -29.39 -8.07 26.58
C VAL A 68 -29.15 -6.56 26.51
N GLN A 69 -29.73 -5.77 27.40
CA GLN A 69 -29.49 -4.32 27.45
C GLN A 69 -28.04 -3.96 27.77
N GLU A 70 -27.41 -4.68 28.71
CA GLU A 70 -25.99 -4.49 29.02
C GLU A 70 -25.09 -4.87 27.83
N GLU A 71 -25.44 -5.94 27.09
CA GLU A 71 -24.69 -6.35 25.90
C GLU A 71 -24.85 -5.34 24.75
N GLU A 72 -26.06 -4.81 24.52
CA GLU A 72 -26.29 -3.74 23.55
C GLU A 72 -25.53 -2.46 23.91
N LEU A 73 -25.50 -2.09 25.20
CA LEU A 73 -24.79 -0.90 25.67
C LEU A 73 -23.27 -1.07 25.50
N ARG A 74 -22.72 -2.26 25.79
CA ARG A 74 -21.32 -2.58 25.52
C ARG A 74 -20.98 -2.50 24.03
N ARG A 75 -21.84 -3.04 23.15
CA ARG A 75 -21.63 -2.95 21.69
C ARG A 75 -21.66 -1.50 21.22
N ALA A 76 -22.60 -0.69 21.72
CA ALA A 76 -22.68 0.73 21.40
C ALA A 76 -21.46 1.52 21.90
N GLU A 77 -20.94 1.20 23.09
CA GLU A 77 -19.70 1.80 23.60
C GLU A 77 -18.47 1.38 22.80
N GLU A 78 -18.37 0.11 22.40
CA GLU A 78 -17.30 -0.39 21.53
C GLU A 78 -17.34 0.26 20.14
N GLU A 79 -18.52 0.42 19.55
CA GLU A 79 -18.69 1.11 18.27
C GLU A 79 -18.35 2.60 18.38
N ARG A 80 -18.75 3.27 19.47
CA ARG A 80 -18.38 4.65 19.74
C ARG A 80 -16.86 4.81 19.91
N LYS A 81 -16.19 3.88 20.61
CA LYS A 81 -14.72 3.86 20.72
C LYS A 81 -14.06 3.65 19.36
N ARG A 82 -14.58 2.76 18.51
CA ARG A 82 -14.05 2.57 17.14
C ARG A 82 -14.18 3.83 16.29
N LEU A 83 -15.34 4.51 16.35
CA LEU A 83 -15.55 5.76 15.63
C LEU A 83 -14.63 6.88 16.15
N GLU A 84 -14.40 6.93 17.46
CA GLU A 84 -13.47 7.88 18.08
C GLU A 84 -12.01 7.56 17.74
N GLU A 85 -11.62 6.28 17.64
CA GLU A 85 -10.32 5.84 17.14
C GLU A 85 -10.12 6.16 15.66
N GLU A 86 -11.13 5.97 14.79
CA GLU A 86 -11.07 6.37 13.38
C GLU A 86 -10.99 7.89 13.22
N GLN A 87 -11.76 8.66 14.00
CA GLN A 87 -11.65 10.11 14.01
C GLN A 87 -10.28 10.58 14.52
N ASN A 88 -9.72 9.93 15.55
CA ASN A 88 -8.38 10.28 16.04
C ASN A 88 -7.30 9.92 15.03
N LYS A 89 -7.39 8.77 14.36
CA LYS A 89 -6.49 8.43 13.23
C LYS A 89 -6.53 9.47 12.12
N SER A 90 -7.71 10.00 11.77
CA SER A 90 -7.82 11.06 10.75
C SER A 90 -7.12 12.37 11.14
N ARG A 91 -6.93 12.59 12.44
CA ARG A 91 -6.21 13.75 12.99
C ARG A 91 -4.71 13.52 13.12
N GLU A 92 -4.25 12.27 13.06
CA GLU A 92 -2.83 11.96 13.14
C GLU A 92 -2.08 12.58 11.95
N PRO A 93 -0.98 13.31 12.21
CA PRO A 93 -0.18 13.91 11.15
C PRO A 93 0.25 12.90 10.07
N GLY A 94 0.64 11.69 10.48
CA GLY A 94 1.02 10.59 9.58
C GLY A 94 -0.07 10.26 8.56
N TYR A 95 -1.30 10.07 9.03
CA TYR A 95 -2.43 9.77 8.15
C TYR A 95 -2.77 10.91 7.19
N ARG A 96 -2.71 12.17 7.66
CA ARG A 96 -2.93 13.34 6.79
C ARG A 96 -1.87 13.44 5.68
N PHE A 97 -0.62 13.12 5.99
CA PHE A 97 0.47 13.10 5.02
C PHE A 97 0.28 11.99 3.98
N GLU A 98 -0.07 10.78 4.41
CA GLU A 98 -0.37 9.67 3.49
C GLU A 98 -1.56 9.99 2.57
N LEU A 99 -2.62 10.61 3.10
CA LEU A 99 -3.78 11.01 2.30
C LEU A 99 -3.43 12.06 1.24
N LEU A 100 -2.57 13.03 1.59
CA LEU A 100 -2.06 14.04 0.65
C LEU A 100 -1.25 13.41 -0.48
N LEU A 101 -0.36 12.47 -0.16
CA LEU A 101 0.44 11.75 -1.14
C LEU A 101 -0.41 10.78 -1.99
N GLY A 102 -1.38 10.10 -1.39
CA GLY A 102 -2.28 9.19 -2.09
C GLY A 102 -3.12 9.90 -3.16
N GLY A 103 -3.76 11.02 -2.78
CA GLY A 103 -4.54 11.82 -3.75
C GLY A 103 -3.67 12.41 -4.87
N PHE A 104 -2.41 12.72 -4.57
CA PHE A 104 -1.45 13.15 -5.59
C PHE A 104 -1.06 12.02 -6.55
N ALA A 105 -0.78 10.84 -6.02
CA ALA A 105 -0.42 9.66 -6.80
C ALA A 105 -1.53 9.30 -7.79
N ASP A 106 -2.79 9.26 -7.32
CA ASP A 106 -3.96 8.97 -8.17
C ASP A 106 -4.08 9.99 -9.31
N SER A 107 -3.98 11.29 -9.00
CA SER A 107 -4.04 12.36 -10.01
C SER A 107 -2.91 12.25 -11.05
N THR A 108 -1.71 11.86 -10.62
CA THR A 108 -0.54 11.77 -11.50
C THR A 108 -0.61 10.53 -12.39
N ILE A 109 -1.09 9.39 -11.85
CA ILE A 109 -1.33 8.15 -12.60
C ILE A 109 -2.36 8.38 -13.71
N ASP A 110 -3.47 9.05 -13.39
CA ASP A 110 -4.51 9.36 -14.38
C ASP A 110 -3.97 10.26 -15.50
N ALA A 111 -3.14 11.25 -15.16
CA ALA A 111 -2.52 12.13 -16.14
C ALA A 111 -1.49 11.40 -17.01
N LEU A 112 -0.66 10.53 -16.41
CA LEU A 112 0.28 9.66 -17.13
C LEU A 112 -0.45 8.77 -18.15
N HIS A 113 -1.54 8.12 -17.76
CA HIS A 113 -2.35 7.33 -18.67
C HIS A 113 -2.87 8.15 -19.86
N ARG A 114 -3.31 9.39 -19.61
CA ARG A 114 -3.74 10.31 -20.69
C ARG A 114 -2.59 10.69 -21.62
N VAL A 115 -1.42 11.03 -21.09
CA VAL A 115 -0.23 11.34 -21.90
C VAL A 115 0.17 10.14 -22.75
N THR A 116 0.21 8.93 -22.18
CA THR A 116 0.49 7.71 -22.93
C THR A 116 -0.52 7.48 -24.05
N GLN A 117 -1.82 7.68 -23.79
CA GLN A 117 -2.85 7.56 -24.80
C GLN A 117 -2.67 8.56 -25.94
N LEU A 118 -2.39 9.83 -25.63
CA LEU A 118 -2.13 10.87 -26.63
C LEU A 118 -0.87 10.58 -27.46
N ARG A 119 0.21 10.10 -26.83
CA ARG A 119 1.44 9.67 -27.52
C ARG A 119 1.18 8.52 -28.49
N ASN A 120 0.40 7.53 -28.09
CA ASN A 120 0.04 6.41 -28.95
C ASN A 120 -0.81 6.86 -30.15
N GLN A 121 -1.76 7.78 -29.94
CA GLN A 121 -2.56 8.36 -31.03
C GLN A 121 -1.68 9.17 -32.00
N ARG A 122 -0.75 9.95 -31.47
CA ARG A 122 0.20 10.72 -32.26
C ARG A 122 1.11 9.82 -33.10
N ALA A 123 1.61 8.73 -32.53
CA ALA A 123 2.44 7.76 -33.25
C ALA A 123 1.70 7.14 -34.45
N ILE A 124 0.43 6.77 -34.28
CA ILE A 124 -0.41 6.24 -35.38
C ILE A 124 -0.58 7.29 -36.48
N LEU A 125 -0.87 8.55 -36.13
CA LEU A 125 -1.01 9.62 -37.12
C LEU A 125 0.30 9.92 -37.86
N LEU A 126 1.45 9.80 -37.20
CA LEU A 126 2.76 9.95 -37.84
C LEU A 126 3.02 8.83 -38.85
N GLU A 127 2.66 7.58 -38.53
CA GLU A 127 2.74 6.46 -39.48
C GLU A 127 1.81 6.67 -40.68
N GLU A 128 0.56 7.10 -40.44
CA GLU A 128 -0.40 7.42 -41.50
C GLU A 128 0.07 8.56 -42.39
N ARG A 129 0.68 9.59 -41.79
CA ARG A 129 1.29 10.72 -42.51
C ARG A 129 2.41 10.24 -43.42
N ALA A 130 3.36 9.45 -42.88
CA ALA A 130 4.47 8.92 -43.66
C ALA A 130 4.00 8.05 -44.84
N ALA A 131 2.96 7.23 -44.63
CA ALA A 131 2.35 6.44 -45.69
C ALA A 131 1.69 7.31 -46.77
N ALA A 132 0.95 8.36 -46.36
CA ALA A 132 0.31 9.30 -47.27
C ALA A 132 1.34 10.14 -48.06
N GLU A 133 2.43 10.58 -47.42
CA GLU A 133 3.53 11.30 -48.09
C GLU A 133 4.21 10.42 -49.14
N LYS A 134 4.43 9.14 -48.83
CA LYS A 134 4.99 8.17 -49.81
C LYS A 134 4.06 7.99 -51.02
N GLN A 135 2.76 7.84 -50.79
CA GLN A 135 1.77 7.73 -51.87
C GLN A 135 1.70 9.04 -52.69
N HIS A 136 1.79 10.19 -52.03
CA HIS A 136 1.74 11.49 -52.70
C HIS A 136 2.94 11.67 -53.64
N LYS A 137 4.15 11.30 -53.18
CA LYS A 137 5.36 11.30 -54.01
C LYS A 137 5.23 10.37 -55.21
N LEU A 138 4.70 9.16 -55.02
CA LEU A 138 4.48 8.19 -56.10
C LEU A 138 3.50 8.73 -57.16
N ALA A 139 2.36 9.27 -56.73
CA ALA A 139 1.38 9.87 -57.64
C ALA A 139 1.98 11.05 -58.41
N ALA A 140 2.74 11.93 -57.74
CA ALA A 140 3.43 13.04 -58.40
C ALA A 140 4.46 12.57 -59.44
N GLN A 141 5.18 11.48 -59.17
CA GLN A 141 6.11 10.87 -60.11
C GLN A 141 5.38 10.26 -61.32
N GLN A 142 4.26 9.56 -61.10
CA GLN A 142 3.45 8.96 -62.16
C GLN A 142 2.84 10.03 -63.09
N VAL A 143 2.39 11.16 -62.54
CA VAL A 143 1.96 12.32 -63.34
C VAL A 143 3.09 12.79 -64.26
N LYS A 144 4.28 13.09 -63.70
CA LYS A 144 5.43 13.55 -64.50
C LYS A 144 5.82 12.56 -65.61
N GLN A 145 5.81 11.27 -65.30
CA GLN A 145 6.14 10.23 -66.27
C GLN A 145 5.09 10.15 -67.40
N ALA A 146 3.80 10.20 -67.05
CA ALA A 146 2.72 10.19 -68.04
C ALA A 146 2.71 11.47 -68.90
N GLU A 147 3.03 12.64 -68.32
CA GLU A 147 3.22 13.90 -69.05
C GLU A 147 4.36 13.80 -70.09
N ALA A 148 5.51 13.24 -69.70
CA ALA A 148 6.63 13.03 -70.60
C ALA A 148 6.28 12.07 -71.75
N GLN A 149 5.63 10.95 -71.45
CA GLN A 149 5.16 9.99 -72.47
C GLN A 149 4.11 10.60 -73.39
N GLN A 150 3.23 11.46 -72.86
CA GLN A 150 2.20 12.14 -73.65
C GLN A 150 2.84 13.11 -74.64
N MET A 151 3.87 13.85 -74.22
CA MET A 151 4.65 14.71 -75.11
C MET A 151 5.27 13.91 -76.26
N VAL A 152 5.92 12.79 -75.97
CA VAL A 152 6.54 11.93 -77.00
C VAL A 152 5.48 11.37 -77.96
N ALA A 153 4.33 10.90 -77.45
CA ALA A 153 3.23 10.42 -78.28
C ALA A 153 2.66 11.53 -79.19
N ALA A 154 2.54 12.75 -78.68
CA ALA A 154 2.11 13.90 -79.46
C ALA A 154 3.11 14.29 -80.56
N GLU A 155 4.43 14.22 -80.27
CA GLU A 155 5.49 14.43 -81.26
C GLU A 155 5.50 13.36 -82.36
N GLN A 156 5.06 12.14 -82.04
CA GLN A 156 4.93 11.02 -82.97
C GLN A 156 3.57 10.98 -83.70
N GLU A 157 2.69 11.95 -83.46
CA GLU A 157 1.32 12.01 -83.99
C GLU A 157 0.43 10.81 -83.59
N ASP A 158 0.77 10.10 -82.50
CA ASP A 158 -0.06 9.05 -81.90
C ASP A 158 -1.06 9.67 -80.91
N PHE A 159 -2.12 10.27 -81.48
CA PHE A 159 -3.14 10.97 -80.71
C PHE A 159 -3.97 10.04 -79.79
N ASP A 160 -4.14 8.78 -80.17
CA ASP A 160 -4.90 7.79 -79.37
C ASP A 160 -4.13 7.38 -78.11
N LEU A 161 -2.79 7.29 -78.18
CA LEU A 161 -1.95 7.08 -77.00
C LEU A 161 -1.91 8.35 -76.13
N ALA A 162 -1.79 9.53 -76.74
CA ALA A 162 -1.76 10.80 -76.02
C ALA A 162 -3.07 11.08 -75.24
N GLU A 163 -4.23 10.71 -75.79
CA GLU A 163 -5.52 10.83 -75.10
C GLU A 163 -5.64 9.85 -73.93
N ARG A 164 -5.18 8.59 -74.11
CA ARG A 164 -5.13 7.62 -73.00
C ARG A 164 -4.22 8.07 -71.86
N LEU A 165 -3.06 8.65 -72.19
CA LEU A 165 -2.14 9.21 -71.21
C LEU A 165 -2.74 10.44 -70.49
N ALA A 166 -3.53 11.27 -71.19
CA ALA A 166 -4.27 12.38 -70.56
C ALA A 166 -5.20 11.87 -69.44
N GLY A 167 -5.96 10.79 -69.68
CA GLY A 167 -6.82 10.18 -68.67
C GLY A 167 -6.05 9.62 -67.47
N ILE A 168 -4.83 9.09 -67.69
CA ILE A 168 -3.93 8.62 -66.61
C ILE A 168 -3.40 9.80 -65.79
N ILE A 169 -2.99 10.90 -66.44
CA ILE A 169 -2.55 12.14 -65.79
C ILE A 169 -3.67 12.69 -64.91
N GLU A 170 -4.88 12.81 -65.43
CA GLU A 170 -6.03 13.34 -64.68
C GLU A 170 -6.35 12.47 -63.46
N LYS A 171 -6.30 11.14 -63.61
CA LYS A 171 -6.47 10.20 -62.50
C LYS A 171 -5.42 10.43 -61.40
N HIS A 172 -4.13 10.41 -61.73
CA HIS A 172 -3.09 10.59 -60.71
C HIS A 172 -3.04 12.01 -60.15
N ALA A 173 -3.42 13.03 -60.92
CA ALA A 173 -3.59 14.39 -60.42
C ALA A 173 -4.74 14.48 -59.40
N SER A 174 -5.87 13.80 -59.66
CA SER A 174 -6.97 13.72 -58.70
C SER A 174 -6.59 12.95 -57.42
N GLU A 175 -5.83 11.86 -57.55
CA GLU A 175 -5.28 11.10 -56.41
C GLU A 175 -4.33 11.99 -55.58
N LYS A 176 -3.48 12.78 -56.22
CA LYS A 176 -2.58 13.73 -55.56
C LYS A 176 -3.36 14.77 -54.74
N VAL A 177 -4.39 15.38 -55.31
CA VAL A 177 -5.26 16.34 -54.57
C VAL A 177 -5.96 15.66 -53.39
N GLY A 178 -6.40 14.41 -53.55
CA GLY A 178 -6.95 13.61 -52.45
C GLY A 178 -5.93 13.37 -51.33
N LEU A 179 -4.66 13.11 -51.68
CA LEU A 179 -3.59 12.92 -50.71
C LEU A 179 -3.17 14.24 -50.03
N ASP A 180 -3.16 15.37 -50.74
CA ASP A 180 -2.90 16.70 -50.17
C ASP A 180 -3.94 17.04 -49.09
N THR A 181 -5.22 16.79 -49.36
CA THR A 181 -6.29 16.99 -48.37
C THR A 181 -6.12 16.07 -47.17
N LYS A 182 -5.79 14.78 -47.38
CA LYS A 182 -5.51 13.83 -46.30
C LYS A 182 -4.32 14.27 -45.43
N LEU A 183 -3.21 14.70 -46.05
CA LEU A 183 -2.04 15.20 -45.33
C LEU A 183 -2.36 16.43 -44.48
N LYS A 184 -3.17 17.34 -45.01
CA LYS A 184 -3.64 18.51 -44.27
C LYS A 184 -4.47 18.10 -43.05
N THR A 185 -5.44 17.19 -43.22
CA THR A 185 -6.26 16.70 -42.11
C THR A 185 -5.44 15.99 -41.04
N ILE A 186 -4.45 15.18 -41.43
CA ILE A 186 -3.54 14.53 -40.47
C ILE A 186 -2.70 15.58 -39.73
N GLY A 187 -2.21 16.61 -40.43
CA GLY A 187 -1.48 17.72 -39.82
C GLY A 187 -2.30 18.46 -38.76
N GLU A 188 -3.55 18.81 -39.10
CA GLU A 188 -4.49 19.44 -38.16
C GLU A 188 -4.76 18.55 -36.92
N ALA A 189 -4.93 17.25 -37.13
CA ALA A 189 -5.14 16.28 -36.04
C ALA A 189 -3.90 16.14 -35.13
N ILE A 190 -2.68 16.15 -35.69
CA ILE A 190 -1.44 16.15 -34.90
C ILE A 190 -1.34 17.43 -34.06
N SER A 191 -1.59 18.61 -34.66
CA SER A 191 -1.58 19.87 -33.90
C SER A 191 -2.62 19.90 -32.78
N GLU A 192 -3.80 19.29 -32.99
CA GLU A 192 -4.81 19.17 -31.94
C GLU A 192 -4.36 18.24 -30.80
N LEU A 193 -3.70 17.12 -31.12
CA LEU A 193 -3.13 16.21 -30.12
C LEU A 193 -1.99 16.87 -29.34
N ASP A 194 -1.13 17.64 -30.01
CA ASP A 194 -0.02 18.35 -29.37
C ASP A 194 -0.55 19.44 -28.41
N ALA A 195 -1.60 20.17 -28.81
CA ALA A 195 -2.29 21.11 -27.93
C ALA A 195 -2.92 20.42 -26.71
N LYS A 196 -3.57 19.26 -26.90
CA LYS A 196 -4.11 18.45 -25.78
C LYS A 196 -3.01 17.95 -24.86
N SER A 197 -1.90 17.49 -25.43
CA SER A 197 -0.72 17.02 -24.67
C SER A 197 -0.16 18.13 -23.80
N ALA A 198 0.04 19.33 -24.36
CA ALA A 198 0.52 20.50 -23.64
C ALA A 198 -0.37 20.85 -22.43
N VAL A 199 -1.70 20.79 -22.59
CA VAL A 199 -2.65 21.03 -21.50
C VAL A 199 -2.53 19.97 -20.41
N VAL A 200 -2.42 18.68 -20.76
CA VAL A 200 -2.27 17.61 -19.78
C VAL A 200 -0.95 17.76 -19.03
N VAL A 201 0.14 18.04 -19.74
CA VAL A 201 1.46 18.24 -19.14
C VAL A 201 1.48 19.45 -18.21
N GLN A 202 0.86 20.57 -18.60
CA GLN A 202 0.68 21.73 -17.73
C GLN A 202 -0.13 21.39 -16.47
N GLY A 203 -1.17 20.56 -16.62
CA GLY A 203 -1.95 20.04 -15.49
C GLY A 203 -1.09 19.23 -14.52
N VAL A 204 -0.22 18.34 -15.03
CA VAL A 204 0.72 17.57 -14.19
C VAL A 204 1.70 18.48 -13.46
N THR A 205 2.30 19.44 -14.15
CA THR A 205 3.20 20.43 -13.55
C THR A 205 2.49 21.23 -12.45
N GLN A 206 1.22 21.60 -12.67
CA GLN A 206 0.41 22.26 -11.65
C GLN A 206 0.16 21.34 -10.44
N CYS A 207 -0.16 20.05 -10.64
CA CYS A 207 -0.33 19.09 -9.55
C CYS A 207 0.92 18.97 -8.67
N PHE A 208 2.11 18.87 -9.28
CA PHE A 208 3.37 18.83 -8.52
C PHE A 208 3.59 20.11 -7.70
N ASN A 209 3.31 21.28 -8.29
CA ASN A 209 3.41 22.56 -7.58
C ASN A 209 2.40 22.68 -6.43
N GLU A 210 1.15 22.26 -6.65
CA GLU A 210 0.10 22.27 -5.62
C GLU A 210 0.47 21.36 -4.45
N VAL A 211 1.02 20.18 -4.72
CA VAL A 211 1.47 19.26 -3.66
C VAL A 211 2.67 19.81 -2.93
N LYS A 212 3.65 20.40 -3.62
CA LYS A 212 4.74 21.12 -2.97
C LYS A 212 4.20 22.20 -2.03
N THR A 213 3.26 23.04 -2.48
CA THR A 213 2.66 24.07 -1.63
C THR A 213 1.94 23.45 -0.42
N LYS A 214 1.12 22.42 -0.63
CA LYS A 214 0.42 21.72 0.47
C LYS A 214 1.38 21.08 1.47
N LEU A 215 2.47 20.48 0.99
CA LEU A 215 3.52 19.89 1.83
C LEU A 215 4.25 20.96 2.66
N ILE A 216 4.58 22.11 2.06
CA ILE A 216 5.21 23.23 2.77
C ILE A 216 4.25 23.84 3.81
N THR A 217 2.97 24.03 3.46
CA THR A 217 1.96 24.52 4.40
C THR A 217 1.78 23.53 5.55
N PHE A 218 1.63 22.24 5.24
CA PHE A 218 1.53 21.19 6.25
C PHE A 218 2.76 21.14 7.17
N LYS A 219 3.97 21.29 6.61
CA LYS A 219 5.20 21.43 7.38
C LYS A 219 5.14 22.59 8.36
N SER A 220 4.72 23.77 7.89
CA SER A 220 4.63 24.96 8.73
C SER A 220 3.59 24.81 9.86
N GLU A 221 2.43 24.22 9.57
CA GLU A 221 1.39 23.90 10.56
C GLU A 221 1.92 22.93 11.62
N GLN A 222 2.66 21.90 11.19
CA GLN A 222 3.26 20.97 12.13
C GLN A 222 4.29 21.70 12.99
N SER A 223 5.27 22.41 12.41
CA SER A 223 6.33 23.10 13.16
C SER A 223 5.79 24.01 14.27
N THR A 224 4.74 24.80 14.00
CA THR A 224 4.14 25.67 15.03
C THR A 224 3.54 24.89 16.19
N VAL A 225 2.88 23.76 15.90
CA VAL A 225 2.29 22.90 16.94
C VAL A 225 3.37 22.28 17.83
N GLU A 226 4.56 21.98 17.31
CA GLU A 226 5.67 21.44 18.12
C GLU A 226 6.35 22.48 19.00
N GLU A 227 6.51 23.71 18.50
CA GLU A 227 7.07 24.76 19.36
C GLU A 227 6.16 25.00 20.56
N GLU A 228 4.84 24.96 20.39
CA GLU A 228 3.85 25.13 21.46
C GLU A 228 3.71 23.89 22.36
N ASP A 229 3.42 22.71 21.80
CA ASP A 229 3.22 21.48 22.59
C ASP A 229 4.54 20.99 23.22
N GLY A 230 5.66 21.15 22.51
CA GLY A 230 6.98 20.72 22.96
C GLY A 230 7.51 21.55 24.13
N THR A 231 7.28 22.87 24.14
CA THR A 231 7.63 23.72 25.28
C THR A 231 6.74 23.42 26.49
N GLU A 232 5.42 23.32 26.30
CA GLU A 232 4.50 23.02 27.40
C GLU A 232 4.74 21.62 28.01
N ALA A 233 4.98 20.61 27.16
CA ALA A 233 5.30 19.25 27.62
C ALA A 233 6.64 19.18 28.36
N MET A 234 7.68 19.87 27.85
CA MET A 234 8.98 19.96 28.53
C MET A 234 8.88 20.66 29.89
N GLU A 235 8.11 21.74 30.00
CA GLU A 235 7.88 22.43 31.27
C GLU A 235 7.16 21.53 32.29
N ARG A 236 6.11 20.80 31.84
CA ARG A 236 5.41 19.81 32.67
C ARG A 236 6.32 18.67 33.11
N PHE A 237 7.20 18.18 32.22
CA PHE A 237 8.15 17.13 32.58
C PHE A 237 9.21 17.63 33.56
N ALA A 238 9.74 18.84 33.37
CA ALA A 238 10.68 19.46 34.30
C ALA A 238 10.04 19.67 35.69
N ALA A 239 8.80 20.15 35.75
CA ALA A 239 8.07 20.31 37.00
C ALA A 239 7.83 18.98 37.71
N THR A 240 7.39 17.95 36.98
CA THR A 240 7.15 16.60 37.52
C THR A 240 8.44 15.95 38.00
N SER A 241 9.54 16.08 37.24
CA SER A 241 10.87 15.58 37.62
C SER A 241 11.39 16.27 38.88
N LYS A 242 11.20 17.59 39.00
CA LYS A 242 11.55 18.34 40.22
C LYS A 242 10.74 17.88 41.43
N HIS A 243 9.43 17.64 41.26
CA HIS A 243 8.57 17.09 42.31
C HIS A 243 9.03 15.69 42.73
N LEU A 244 9.29 14.79 41.77
CA LEU A 244 9.76 13.43 42.05
C LEU A 244 11.12 13.43 42.78
N SER A 245 12.02 14.34 42.42
CA SER A 245 13.31 14.47 43.09
C SER A 245 13.17 14.94 44.54
N ALA A 246 12.31 15.93 44.79
CA ALA A 246 12.03 16.42 46.15
C ALA A 246 11.36 15.34 47.01
N GLU A 247 10.42 14.60 46.44
CA GLU A 247 9.71 13.54 47.12
C GLU A 247 10.61 12.34 47.44
N ASN A 248 11.49 11.95 46.52
CA ASN A 248 12.49 10.92 46.79
C ASN A 248 13.41 11.32 47.95
N LYS A 249 13.80 12.60 48.02
CA LYS A 249 14.59 13.11 49.14
C LYS A 249 13.83 13.03 50.47
N ARG A 250 12.56 13.44 50.49
CA ARG A 250 11.69 13.32 51.68
C ARG A 250 11.61 11.87 52.17
N LEU A 251 11.35 10.93 51.26
CA LEU A 251 11.23 9.51 51.61
C LEU A 251 12.54 8.92 52.14
N ILE A 252 13.69 9.37 51.63
CA ILE A 252 15.01 8.97 52.16
C ILE A 252 15.20 9.51 53.58
N ASP A 253 14.94 10.80 53.80
CA ASP A 253 15.09 11.42 55.12
C ASP A 253 14.15 10.76 56.15
N GLU A 254 12.90 10.42 55.76
CA GLU A 254 11.96 9.69 56.61
C GLU A 254 12.41 8.25 56.92
N LEU A 255 13.02 7.55 55.96
CA LEU A 255 13.58 6.21 56.18
C LEU A 255 14.69 6.24 57.23
N GLU A 256 15.62 7.20 57.13
CA GLU A 256 16.71 7.35 58.09
C GLU A 256 16.19 7.62 59.50
N HIS A 257 15.13 8.41 59.63
CA HIS A 257 14.47 8.63 60.92
C HIS A 257 13.81 7.37 61.48
N LEU A 258 13.10 6.60 60.63
CA LEU A 258 12.48 5.35 61.04
C LEU A 258 13.50 4.31 61.50
N GLU A 259 14.60 4.13 60.76
CA GLU A 259 15.69 3.20 61.12
C GLU A 259 16.31 3.57 62.48
N LYS A 260 16.49 4.87 62.74
CA LYS A 260 16.96 5.34 64.05
C LYS A 260 15.96 5.05 65.17
N HIS A 261 14.67 5.24 64.93
CA HIS A 261 13.62 4.94 65.91
C HIS A 261 13.49 3.45 66.21
N GLU A 262 13.58 2.60 65.18
CA GLU A 262 13.63 1.13 65.32
C GLU A 262 14.81 0.71 66.21
N GLY A 263 16.00 1.27 65.97
CA GLY A 263 17.19 1.01 66.79
C GLY A 263 16.99 1.37 68.26
N LEU A 264 16.44 2.56 68.55
CA LEU A 264 16.18 2.99 69.93
C LEU A 264 15.16 2.11 70.65
N VAL A 265 14.08 1.69 69.96
CA VAL A 265 13.07 0.80 70.56
C VAL A 265 13.65 -0.59 70.83
N ALA A 266 14.50 -1.12 69.94
CA ALA A 266 15.17 -2.40 70.15
C ALA A 266 16.13 -2.35 71.36
N GLU A 267 16.88 -1.26 71.53
CA GLU A 267 17.74 -1.03 72.69
C GLU A 267 16.93 -0.91 73.98
N GLU A 268 15.86 -0.09 73.99
CA GLU A 268 14.95 0.05 75.14
C GLU A 268 14.34 -1.29 75.55
N ARG A 269 13.92 -2.10 74.57
CA ARG A 269 13.37 -3.44 74.82
C ARG A 269 14.40 -4.36 75.47
N LYS A 270 15.62 -4.41 74.92
CA LYS A 270 16.72 -5.21 75.46
C LYS A 270 17.09 -4.78 76.88
N GLU A 271 17.10 -3.48 77.16
CA GLU A 271 17.37 -2.95 78.49
C GLU A 271 16.27 -3.34 79.49
N VAL A 272 15.00 -3.21 79.11
CA VAL A 272 13.86 -3.60 79.97
C VAL A 272 13.86 -5.11 80.23
N GLU A 273 14.10 -5.95 79.23
CA GLU A 273 14.22 -7.40 79.39
C GLU A 273 15.43 -7.79 80.26
N GLY A 274 16.57 -7.11 80.09
CA GLY A 274 17.75 -7.27 80.93
C GLY A 274 17.50 -6.88 82.39
N ASN A 275 16.83 -5.75 82.63
CA ASN A 275 16.48 -5.28 83.97
C ASN A 275 15.48 -6.20 84.66
N ILE A 276 14.50 -6.75 83.93
CA ILE A 276 13.61 -7.79 84.46
C ILE A 276 14.43 -8.99 84.92
N SER A 277 15.31 -9.51 84.06
CA SER A 277 16.13 -10.68 84.40
C SER A 277 17.07 -10.44 85.58
N LEU A 278 17.61 -9.23 85.73
CA LEU A 278 18.48 -8.86 86.84
C LEU A 278 17.69 -8.71 88.15
N GLU A 279 16.60 -7.93 88.15
CA GLU A 279 15.79 -7.67 89.34
C GLU A 279 15.03 -8.94 89.81
N THR A 280 14.73 -9.89 88.91
CA THR A 280 14.08 -11.16 89.30
C THR A 280 15.06 -12.30 89.57
N GLY A 281 16.31 -12.23 89.09
CA GLY A 281 17.24 -13.36 89.10
C GLY A 281 17.59 -13.88 90.50
N ASP A 282 17.86 -13.00 91.45
CA ASP A 282 18.21 -13.41 92.83
C ASP A 282 16.99 -13.95 93.59
N ILE A 283 15.80 -13.41 93.31
CA ILE A 283 14.54 -13.88 93.88
C ILE A 283 14.14 -15.25 93.29
N GLU A 284 14.42 -15.47 92.00
CA GLU A 284 14.17 -16.76 91.35
C GLU A 284 15.14 -17.85 91.81
N LYS A 285 16.40 -17.49 92.05
CA LYS A 285 17.38 -18.40 92.65
C LYS A 285 16.99 -18.79 94.07
N THR A 286 16.67 -17.83 94.93
CA THR A 286 16.22 -18.12 96.30
C THR A 286 14.93 -18.94 96.34
N ARG A 287 13.98 -18.69 95.41
CA ARG A 287 12.80 -19.55 95.21
C ARG A 287 13.18 -20.98 94.84
N ASN A 288 14.10 -21.16 93.86
CA ASN A 288 14.50 -22.49 93.40
C ASN A 288 15.28 -23.24 94.49
N GLU A 289 16.15 -22.57 95.23
CA GLU A 289 16.87 -23.13 96.38
C GLU A 289 15.92 -23.51 97.51
N ALA A 290 14.89 -22.71 97.78
CA ALA A 290 13.84 -23.06 98.76
C ALA A 290 13.00 -24.26 98.30
N ARG A 291 12.81 -24.43 96.99
CA ARG A 291 12.09 -25.57 96.39
C ARG A 291 12.92 -26.85 96.39
N GLU A 292 14.21 -26.76 96.11
CA GLU A 292 15.14 -27.89 96.20
C GLU A 292 15.28 -28.34 97.66
N LYS A 293 15.38 -27.39 98.60
CA LYS A 293 15.29 -27.67 100.04
C LYS A 293 13.96 -28.30 100.44
N LEU A 294 12.84 -27.97 99.78
CA LEU A 294 11.53 -28.60 100.04
C LEU A 294 11.53 -30.08 99.61
N ASP A 295 12.19 -30.43 98.51
CA ASP A 295 12.30 -31.81 98.02
C ASP A 295 13.22 -32.66 98.91
N ASP A 296 14.34 -32.10 99.37
CA ASP A 296 15.23 -32.72 100.36
C ASP A 296 14.53 -32.89 101.73
N VAL A 297 13.72 -31.90 102.13
CA VAL A 297 12.93 -31.92 103.37
C VAL A 297 11.76 -32.90 103.26
N ASN A 298 11.14 -33.11 102.10
CA ASN A 298 10.15 -34.19 101.89
C ASN A 298 10.74 -35.58 102.15
N SER A 299 12.02 -35.77 101.82
CA SER A 299 12.76 -36.98 102.16
C SER A 299 13.04 -37.08 103.68
N SER A 300 13.17 -35.95 104.38
CA SER A 300 13.29 -35.88 105.85
C SER A 300 11.94 -35.82 106.61
N ILE A 301 10.81 -35.58 105.92
CA ILE A 301 9.45 -35.46 106.49
C ILE A 301 8.93 -36.83 106.97
N GLU A 302 9.44 -37.94 106.44
CA GLU A 302 9.23 -39.26 107.05
C GLU A 302 9.88 -39.34 108.44
N GLU A 303 11.01 -38.68 108.65
CA GLU A 303 11.79 -38.67 109.90
C GLU A 303 11.22 -37.66 110.94
N LEU A 304 10.64 -36.55 110.48
CA LEU A 304 10.28 -35.38 111.31
C LEU A 304 8.78 -35.15 111.52
N ARG A 305 7.91 -36.15 111.33
CA ARG A 305 6.54 -36.14 111.91
C ARG A 305 6.52 -35.91 113.43
N LYS A 306 7.69 -35.96 114.10
CA LYS A 306 7.90 -35.75 115.54
C LYS A 306 8.39 -34.33 115.91
N GLN A 307 9.02 -33.59 115.00
CA GLN A 307 9.33 -32.15 115.16
C GLN A 307 8.20 -31.24 114.64
N LEU A 308 7.10 -31.87 114.25
CA LEU A 308 5.92 -31.32 113.57
C LEU A 308 5.29 -30.11 114.29
N ALA A 309 5.14 -30.15 115.62
CA ALA A 309 4.49 -29.07 116.38
C ALA A 309 5.35 -27.80 116.50
N GLU A 310 6.68 -27.93 116.52
CA GLU A 310 7.60 -26.77 116.52
C GLU A 310 7.70 -26.17 115.10
N LYS A 311 7.67 -27.03 114.08
CA LYS A 311 7.67 -26.66 112.66
C LYS A 311 6.34 -26.09 112.17
N GLU A 312 5.22 -26.30 112.84
CA GLU A 312 3.96 -25.60 112.55
C GLU A 312 4.06 -24.09 112.79
N LYS A 313 4.78 -23.67 113.83
CA LYS A 313 5.05 -22.25 114.10
C LYS A 313 6.03 -21.66 113.08
N GLU A 314 7.10 -22.37 112.76
CA GLU A 314 8.05 -21.95 111.70
C GLU A 314 7.40 -21.97 110.30
N SER A 315 6.44 -22.87 110.04
CA SER A 315 5.65 -22.90 108.80
C SER A 315 4.80 -21.64 108.65
N MET A 316 4.20 -21.13 109.73
CA MET A 316 3.49 -19.86 109.69
C MET A 316 4.42 -18.68 109.40
N ASP A 317 5.66 -18.70 109.89
CA ASP A 317 6.63 -17.63 109.64
C ASP A 317 7.21 -17.71 108.21
N LEU A 318 7.49 -18.91 107.70
CA LEU A 318 7.89 -19.13 106.30
C LEU A 318 6.77 -18.82 105.31
N LEU A 319 5.50 -19.09 105.65
CA LEU A 319 4.36 -18.69 104.83
C LEU A 319 4.23 -17.15 104.77
N LYS A 320 4.51 -16.45 105.87
CA LYS A 320 4.58 -14.97 105.85
C LYS A 320 5.70 -14.50 104.92
N GLU A 321 6.89 -15.11 104.99
CA GLU A 321 8.03 -14.75 104.14
C GLU A 321 7.75 -15.02 102.66
N ILE A 322 7.14 -16.17 102.32
CA ILE A 322 6.65 -16.48 100.96
C ILE A 322 5.67 -15.41 100.49
N THR A 323 4.67 -15.06 101.30
CA THR A 323 3.70 -14.02 100.90
C THR A 323 4.34 -12.64 100.74
N ILE A 324 5.33 -12.28 101.56
CA ILE A 324 6.08 -11.03 101.40
C ILE A 324 6.81 -11.03 100.05
N HIS A 325 7.56 -12.09 99.74
CA HIS A 325 8.28 -12.19 98.47
C HIS A 325 7.34 -12.27 97.25
N GLU A 326 6.21 -12.97 97.35
CA GLU A 326 5.18 -12.97 96.30
C GLU A 326 4.62 -11.56 96.05
N THR A 327 4.42 -10.77 97.11
CA THR A 327 3.98 -9.37 96.96
C THR A 327 5.05 -8.48 96.35
N GLU A 328 6.33 -8.70 96.65
CA GLU A 328 7.46 -7.97 96.03
C GLU A 328 7.62 -8.32 94.55
N ILE A 329 7.60 -9.63 94.21
CA ILE A 329 7.58 -10.10 92.82
C ILE A 329 6.39 -9.50 92.07
N SER A 330 5.20 -9.47 92.69
CA SER A 330 4.00 -8.89 92.07
C SER A 330 4.16 -7.39 91.83
N LYS A 331 4.77 -6.64 92.76
CA LYS A 331 5.07 -5.20 92.57
C LYS A 331 6.04 -4.97 91.42
N ILE A 332 7.12 -5.77 91.34
CA ILE A 332 8.12 -5.71 90.26
C ILE A 332 7.46 -6.05 88.91
N ARG A 333 6.70 -7.14 88.83
CA ARG A 333 5.95 -7.53 87.62
C ARG A 333 4.98 -6.44 87.16
N THR A 334 4.29 -5.80 88.10
CA THR A 334 3.35 -4.71 87.76
C THR A 334 4.08 -3.47 87.24
N LYS A 335 5.24 -3.12 87.81
CA LYS A 335 6.11 -2.01 87.36
C LYS A 335 6.59 -2.25 85.93
N PHE A 336 7.11 -3.43 85.64
CA PHE A 336 7.63 -3.77 84.31
C PHE A 336 6.54 -4.06 83.28
N SER A 337 5.38 -4.58 83.68
CA SER A 337 4.22 -4.74 82.79
C SER A 337 3.80 -3.39 82.16
N ARG A 338 3.83 -2.30 82.95
CA ARG A 338 3.56 -0.95 82.43
C ARG A 338 4.64 -0.47 81.46
N GLN A 339 5.91 -0.79 81.71
CA GLN A 339 7.01 -0.44 80.81
C GLN A 339 6.95 -1.24 79.50
N LEU A 340 6.71 -2.55 79.57
CA LEU A 340 6.49 -3.41 78.42
C LEU A 340 5.29 -2.95 77.58
N THR A 341 4.20 -2.51 78.23
CA THR A 341 3.05 -1.94 77.51
C THR A 341 3.43 -0.68 76.72
N ARG A 342 4.26 0.21 77.31
CA ARG A 342 4.75 1.41 76.61
C ARG A 342 5.67 1.07 75.45
N VAL A 343 6.61 0.13 75.64
CA VAL A 343 7.50 -0.34 74.58
C VAL A 343 6.70 -0.99 73.45
N ASN A 344 5.73 -1.85 73.76
CA ASN A 344 4.84 -2.47 72.77
C ASN A 344 4.00 -1.42 72.01
N THR A 345 3.54 -0.37 72.68
CA THR A 345 2.82 0.74 72.01
C THR A 345 3.73 1.50 71.05
N LYS A 346 5.00 1.75 71.43
CA LYS A 346 6.00 2.36 70.55
C LYS A 346 6.34 1.45 69.36
N GLU A 347 6.51 0.15 69.59
CA GLU A 347 6.79 -0.86 68.56
C GLU A 347 5.65 -0.91 67.53
N GLN A 348 4.39 -0.92 67.98
CA GLN A 348 3.22 -0.86 67.09
C GLN A 348 3.16 0.44 66.28
N LEU A 349 3.51 1.59 66.87
CA LEU A 349 3.55 2.87 66.16
C LEU A 349 4.63 2.88 65.09
N VAL A 350 5.84 2.41 65.40
CA VAL A 350 6.95 2.30 64.44
C VAL A 350 6.58 1.34 63.31
N GLN A 351 5.96 0.20 63.62
CA GLN A 351 5.50 -0.75 62.61
C GLN A 351 4.42 -0.14 61.68
N THR A 352 3.49 0.63 62.24
CA THR A 352 2.46 1.33 61.45
C THR A 352 3.10 2.35 60.52
N ASN A 353 3.98 3.21 61.05
CA ASN A 353 4.70 4.21 60.25
C ASN A 353 5.57 3.56 59.16
N ARG A 354 6.20 2.41 59.45
CA ARG A 354 6.96 1.64 58.46
C ARG A 354 6.06 1.17 57.31
N SER A 355 4.89 0.63 57.63
CA SER A 355 3.94 0.17 56.61
C SER A 355 3.37 1.32 55.77
N GLU A 356 3.13 2.48 56.38
CA GLU A 356 2.69 3.70 55.68
C GLU A 356 3.78 4.21 54.72
N TRP A 357 5.04 4.27 55.19
CA TRP A 357 6.18 4.65 54.36
C TRP A 357 6.40 3.68 53.19
N GLU A 358 6.26 2.37 53.41
CA GLU A 358 6.39 1.37 52.33
C GLU A 358 5.29 1.52 51.28
N ALA A 359 4.05 1.80 51.71
CA ALA A 359 2.95 2.08 50.80
C ALA A 359 3.18 3.37 50.00
N GLU A 360 3.67 4.42 50.65
CA GLU A 360 3.99 5.69 50.00
C GLU A 360 5.15 5.55 49.00
N LYS A 361 6.23 4.85 49.36
CA LYS A 361 7.34 4.52 48.46
C LYS A 361 6.88 3.72 47.24
N ALA A 362 5.99 2.75 47.43
CA ALA A 362 5.42 2.00 46.31
C ALA A 362 4.59 2.89 45.37
N GLY A 363 3.83 3.85 45.93
CA GLY A 363 3.11 4.87 45.18
C GLY A 363 4.04 5.78 44.39
N PHE A 364 5.10 6.28 45.04
CA PHE A 364 6.14 7.08 44.40
C PHE A 364 6.78 6.36 43.21
N GLU A 365 7.24 5.12 43.41
CA GLU A 365 7.85 4.30 42.35
C GLU A 365 6.89 4.06 41.18
N LYS A 366 5.59 3.89 41.44
CA LYS A 366 4.58 3.81 40.38
C LYS A 366 4.52 5.10 39.57
N THR A 367 4.41 6.26 40.23
CA THR A 367 4.35 7.56 39.54
C THR A 367 5.62 7.86 38.75
N LYS A 368 6.79 7.45 39.28
CA LYS A 368 8.08 7.57 38.59
C LYS A 368 8.11 6.74 37.31
N ARG A 369 7.71 5.47 37.35
CA ARG A 369 7.64 4.62 36.15
C ARG A 369 6.66 5.16 35.11
N GLU A 370 5.50 5.67 35.55
CA GLU A 370 4.53 6.30 34.66
C GLU A 370 5.11 7.56 33.99
N HIS A 371 5.84 8.38 34.75
CA HIS A 371 6.51 9.57 34.21
C HIS A 371 7.63 9.20 33.22
N GLU A 372 8.49 8.23 33.55
CA GLU A 372 9.53 7.71 32.66
C GLU A 372 8.93 7.13 31.36
N SER A 373 7.82 6.39 31.47
CA SER A 373 7.10 5.87 30.31
C SER A 373 6.53 6.99 29.43
N LYS A 374 5.97 8.05 30.03
CA LYS A 374 5.46 9.21 29.30
C LYS A 374 6.59 10.00 28.62
N MET A 375 7.71 10.19 29.30
CA MET A 375 8.90 10.83 28.72
C MET A 375 9.44 10.03 27.54
N LYS A 376 9.55 8.71 27.68
CA LYS A 376 9.99 7.82 26.59
C LYS A 376 9.05 7.92 25.39
N ALA A 377 7.74 7.78 25.61
CA ALA A 377 6.74 7.89 24.55
C ALA A 377 6.80 9.27 23.85
N HIS A 378 6.95 10.36 24.59
CA HIS A 378 7.11 11.69 24.02
C HIS A 378 8.41 11.84 23.22
N SER A 379 9.52 11.29 23.70
CA SER A 379 10.80 11.31 22.97
C SER A 379 10.75 10.51 21.67
N GLU A 380 10.06 9.36 21.67
CA GLU A 380 9.85 8.54 20.48
C GLU A 380 8.92 9.26 19.48
N ALA A 381 7.86 9.92 19.97
CA ALA A 381 6.96 10.72 19.14
C ALA A 381 7.66 11.91 18.47
N LEU A 382 8.55 12.61 19.19
CA LEU A 382 9.38 13.67 18.62
C LEU A 382 10.30 13.15 17.51
N LEU A 383 10.97 12.01 17.73
CA LEU A 383 11.84 11.40 16.73
C LEU A 383 11.07 10.96 15.47
N ALA A 384 9.92 10.32 15.64
CA ALA A 384 9.07 9.90 14.53
C ALA A 384 8.58 11.10 13.70
N ARG A 385 8.26 12.20 14.39
CA ARG A 385 7.85 13.45 13.76
C ARG A 385 9.01 14.15 13.05
N ASP A 386 10.21 14.21 13.64
CA ASP A 386 11.42 14.72 12.97
C ASP A 386 11.72 13.95 11.67
N GLU A 387 11.55 12.63 11.69
CA GLU A 387 11.69 11.79 10.51
C GLU A 387 10.63 12.13 9.45
N MET A 388 9.37 12.32 9.86
CA MET A 388 8.29 12.76 8.99
C MET A 388 8.58 14.14 8.34
N MET A 389 9.12 15.09 9.11
CA MET A 389 9.48 16.43 8.61
C MET A 389 10.60 16.36 7.57
N LYS A 390 11.60 15.49 7.78
CA LYS A 390 12.65 15.21 6.78
C LYS A 390 12.08 14.58 5.51
N ASN A 391 11.07 13.71 5.65
CA ASN A 391 10.41 13.10 4.50
C ASN A 391 9.58 14.13 3.72
N ILE A 392 8.86 15.02 4.40
CA ILE A 392 8.16 16.15 3.76
C ILE A 392 9.13 17.01 2.95
N ASP A 393 10.32 17.31 3.48
CA ASP A 393 11.33 18.09 2.77
C ASP A 393 11.85 17.40 1.50
N LYS A 394 12.09 16.09 1.58
CA LYS A 394 12.49 15.28 0.42
C LYS A 394 11.39 15.27 -0.64
N GLU A 395 10.15 14.97 -0.24
CA GLU A 395 9.01 14.90 -1.17
C GLU A 395 8.71 16.26 -1.80
N ALA A 396 8.83 17.37 -1.06
CA ALA A 396 8.67 18.71 -1.62
C ALA A 396 9.77 19.05 -2.63
N ALA A 397 11.02 18.66 -2.36
CA ALA A 397 12.15 18.86 -3.27
C ALA A 397 12.03 17.98 -4.52
N ASP A 398 11.59 16.74 -4.37
CA ASP A 398 11.38 15.82 -5.50
C ASP A 398 10.19 16.27 -6.34
N ALA A 399 9.08 16.73 -5.74
CA ALA A 399 7.97 17.33 -6.45
C ALA A 399 8.39 18.55 -7.29
N GLU A 400 9.27 19.41 -6.76
CA GLU A 400 9.85 20.52 -7.52
C GLU A 400 10.70 20.04 -8.69
N ARG A 401 11.57 19.06 -8.47
CA ARG A 401 12.40 18.49 -9.54
C ARG A 401 11.54 17.90 -10.65
N PHE A 402 10.50 17.15 -10.31
CA PHE A 402 9.59 16.57 -11.28
C PHE A 402 8.78 17.65 -12.03
N ALA A 403 8.30 18.69 -11.34
CA ALA A 403 7.66 19.83 -12.00
C ALA A 403 8.58 20.47 -13.06
N CYS A 404 9.87 20.65 -12.75
CA CYS A 404 10.84 21.18 -13.70
C CYS A 404 11.06 20.24 -14.89
N VAL A 405 11.28 18.93 -14.66
CA VAL A 405 11.51 17.95 -15.74
C VAL A 405 10.30 17.88 -16.68
N VAL A 406 9.09 17.85 -16.12
CA VAL A 406 7.85 17.78 -16.88
C VAL A 406 7.62 19.08 -17.68
N ALA A 407 7.97 20.24 -17.12
CA ALA A 407 7.92 21.51 -17.84
C ALA A 407 8.94 21.58 -18.99
N ASP A 408 10.16 21.07 -18.79
CA ASP A 408 11.21 21.04 -19.81
C ASP A 408 10.84 20.13 -21.00
N GLU A 409 10.09 19.05 -20.76
CA GLU A 409 9.62 18.15 -21.82
C GLU A 409 8.67 18.84 -22.82
N VAL A 410 7.87 19.81 -22.37
CA VAL A 410 7.02 20.65 -23.25
C VAL A 410 7.87 21.52 -24.18
N VAL A 411 9.03 21.99 -23.71
CA VAL A 411 9.91 22.90 -24.45
C VAL A 411 10.77 22.14 -25.49
N LEU A 412 11.06 20.86 -25.25
CA LEU A 412 11.85 20.04 -26.17
C LEU A 412 11.07 19.63 -27.42
N ASP A 413 9.75 19.38 -27.32
CA ASP A 413 8.92 19.06 -28.48
C ASP A 413 8.77 20.26 -29.44
N GLU A 414 8.68 21.50 -28.91
CA GLU A 414 8.65 22.72 -29.73
C GLU A 414 9.97 22.96 -30.49
N ARG A 415 11.11 22.51 -29.95
CA ARG A 415 12.42 22.61 -30.64
C ARG A 415 12.59 21.61 -31.76
N ASN A 416 11.87 20.48 -31.72
CA ASN A 416 11.93 19.46 -32.77
C ASN A 416 11.15 19.87 -34.03
N GLU A 417 10.42 21.00 -34.01
CA GLU A 417 9.83 21.62 -35.21
C GLU A 417 10.86 22.33 -36.11
N LEU A 418 12.16 22.36 -35.75
CA LEU A 418 13.24 22.82 -36.63
C LEU A 418 13.61 21.75 -37.67
N CYS A 419 12.60 21.34 -38.43
CA CYS A 419 12.60 20.42 -39.57
C CYS A 419 13.27 21.04 -40.82
N LYS A 420 14.38 21.77 -40.64
CA LYS A 420 15.13 22.35 -41.77
C LYS A 420 16.08 21.35 -42.41
N HIS A 421 16.55 20.33 -41.67
CA HIS A 421 17.49 19.34 -42.20
C HIS A 421 16.80 18.16 -42.91
N ASP A 422 15.56 17.81 -42.55
CA ASP A 422 14.78 16.83 -43.31
C ASP A 422 14.47 17.35 -44.72
N SER A 423 14.27 18.65 -44.90
CA SER A 423 14.08 19.27 -46.22
C SER A 423 15.28 19.03 -47.14
N GLU A 424 16.51 19.22 -46.64
CA GLU A 424 17.72 19.03 -47.45
C GLU A 424 18.00 17.55 -47.77
N LEU A 425 17.66 16.63 -46.86
CA LEU A 425 17.80 15.19 -47.11
C LEU A 425 16.75 14.70 -48.11
N LEU A 426 15.52 15.20 -48.00
CA LEU A 426 14.43 14.95 -48.92
C LEU A 426 14.75 15.44 -50.34
N GLU A 427 15.34 16.63 -50.47
CA GLU A 427 15.80 17.18 -51.74
C GLU A 427 16.89 16.31 -52.38
N LEU A 428 17.88 15.84 -51.60
CA LEU A 428 18.92 14.94 -52.08
C LEU A 428 18.38 13.57 -52.51
N GLN A 429 17.41 13.01 -51.78
CA GLN A 429 16.74 11.77 -52.18
C GLN A 429 15.88 11.96 -53.43
N GLU A 430 15.23 13.13 -53.61
CA GLU A 430 14.51 13.46 -54.84
C GLU A 430 15.45 13.53 -56.06
N GLU A 431 16.65 14.09 -55.89
CA GLU A 431 17.67 14.11 -56.95
C GLU A 431 18.16 12.70 -57.32
N VAL A 432 18.36 11.82 -56.34
CA VAL A 432 18.73 10.41 -56.61
C VAL A 432 17.64 9.72 -57.44
N VAL A 433 16.37 9.86 -57.08
CA VAL A 433 15.25 9.27 -57.84
C VAL A 433 15.16 9.83 -59.27
N LYS A 434 15.43 11.13 -59.46
CA LYS A 434 15.51 11.74 -60.80
C LYS A 434 16.63 11.13 -61.64
N CYS A 435 17.82 10.95 -61.06
CA CYS A 435 18.95 10.32 -61.75
C CYS A 435 18.68 8.84 -62.08
N GLU A 436 18.03 8.10 -61.19
CA GLU A 436 17.62 6.70 -61.45
C GLU A 436 16.68 6.61 -62.65
N ALA A 437 15.67 7.47 -62.69
CA ALA A 437 14.72 7.53 -63.80
C ALA A 437 15.42 7.87 -65.14
N ALA A 438 16.34 8.84 -65.15
CA ALA A 438 17.09 9.21 -66.35
C ALA A 438 18.00 8.07 -66.85
N VAL A 439 18.60 7.31 -65.93
CA VAL A 439 19.37 6.10 -66.27
C VAL A 439 18.47 5.04 -66.91
N ASP A 440 17.31 4.77 -66.34
CA ASP A 440 16.38 3.76 -66.87
C ASP A 440 15.84 4.15 -68.26
N GLU A 441 15.49 5.42 -68.46
CA GLU A 441 15.01 5.95 -69.75
C GLU A 441 16.09 5.84 -70.84
N THR A 442 17.33 6.25 -70.52
CA THR A 442 18.45 6.17 -71.47
C THR A 442 18.83 4.71 -71.75
N GLN A 443 18.65 3.82 -70.77
CA GLN A 443 18.86 2.39 -70.97
C GLN A 443 17.82 1.77 -71.91
N GLN A 444 16.56 2.21 -71.84
CA GLN A 444 15.53 1.83 -72.82
C GLN A 444 15.85 2.38 -74.22
N LEU A 445 16.37 3.61 -74.33
CA LEU A 445 16.82 4.21 -75.58
C LEU A 445 17.95 3.41 -76.24
N VAL A 446 18.91 2.93 -75.44
CA VAL A 446 19.99 2.04 -75.91
C VAL A 446 19.40 0.74 -76.47
N LEU A 447 18.50 0.08 -75.73
CA LEU A 447 17.86 -1.17 -76.18
C LEU A 447 17.06 -0.97 -77.48
N ALA A 448 16.31 0.12 -77.60
CA ALA A 448 15.56 0.45 -78.81
C ALA A 448 16.49 0.72 -80.01
N SER A 449 17.60 1.41 -79.79
CA SER A 449 18.59 1.72 -80.83
C SER A 449 19.35 0.45 -81.28
N GLU A 450 19.67 -0.45 -80.35
CA GLU A 450 20.27 -1.75 -80.65
C GLU A 450 19.32 -2.65 -81.45
N ALA A 451 18.04 -2.69 -81.08
CA ALA A 451 17.01 -3.41 -81.83
C ALA A 451 16.83 -2.87 -83.25
N ALA A 452 16.91 -1.55 -83.44
CA ALA A 452 16.87 -0.93 -84.76
C ALA A 452 18.09 -1.33 -85.62
N VAL A 453 19.29 -1.35 -85.04
CA VAL A 453 20.50 -1.86 -85.72
C VAL A 453 20.33 -3.33 -86.09
N GLU A 454 19.82 -4.17 -85.19
CA GLU A 454 19.57 -5.59 -85.46
C GLU A 454 18.57 -5.79 -86.61
N SER A 455 17.48 -5.02 -86.64
CA SER A 455 16.52 -5.06 -87.74
C SER A 455 17.15 -4.69 -89.09
N LEU A 456 18.01 -3.67 -89.12
CA LEU A 456 18.72 -3.25 -90.34
C LEU A 456 19.76 -4.29 -90.79
N LYS A 457 20.44 -4.97 -89.85
CA LYS A 457 21.32 -6.11 -90.17
C LYS A 457 20.53 -7.25 -90.80
N ASN A 458 19.41 -7.63 -90.19
CA ASN A 458 18.54 -8.69 -90.69
C ASN A 458 18.01 -8.37 -92.11
N GLU A 459 17.57 -7.12 -92.37
CA GLU A 459 17.14 -6.70 -93.71
C GLU A 459 18.29 -6.76 -94.74
N THR A 460 19.50 -6.40 -94.32
CA THR A 460 20.71 -6.47 -95.16
C THR A 460 21.06 -7.92 -95.51
N GLU A 461 21.06 -8.82 -94.53
CA GLU A 461 21.32 -10.25 -94.71
C GLU A 461 20.27 -10.91 -95.62
N GLU A 462 18.99 -10.54 -95.47
CA GLU A 462 17.92 -11.01 -96.35
C GLU A 462 18.13 -10.59 -97.81
N ILE A 463 18.52 -9.33 -98.04
CA ILE A 463 18.76 -8.82 -99.39
C ILE A 463 20.01 -9.46 -99.99
N GLU A 464 21.06 -9.66 -99.18
CA GLU A 464 22.27 -10.35 -99.58
C GLU A 464 22.00 -11.80 -99.99
N ALA A 465 21.11 -12.51 -99.29
CA ALA A 465 20.68 -13.86 -99.68
C ALA A 465 19.83 -13.87 -100.98
N LYS A 466 19.05 -12.80 -101.25
CA LYS A 466 18.18 -12.69 -102.44
C LYS A 466 18.97 -12.42 -103.73
N ILE A 467 20.11 -11.72 -103.67
CA ILE A 467 20.91 -11.36 -104.86
C ILE A 467 21.39 -12.61 -105.65
N PRO A 468 22.04 -13.63 -105.04
CA PRO A 468 22.46 -14.84 -105.73
C PRO A 468 21.30 -15.63 -106.37
N ILE A 469 20.13 -15.62 -105.74
CA ILE A 469 18.92 -16.28 -106.26
C ILE A 469 18.46 -15.58 -107.55
N LEU A 470 18.36 -14.25 -107.53
CA LEU A 470 18.01 -13.45 -108.71
C LEU A 470 19.06 -13.57 -109.83
N GLU A 471 20.35 -13.72 -109.49
CA GLU A 471 21.42 -14.00 -110.45
C GLU A 471 21.27 -15.38 -111.12
N ALA A 472 20.91 -16.40 -110.33
CA ALA A 472 20.62 -17.73 -110.85
C ALA A 472 19.39 -17.71 -111.77
N GLU A 473 18.31 -17.01 -111.38
CA GLU A 473 17.12 -16.81 -112.20
C GLU A 473 17.42 -16.06 -113.51
N LYS A 474 18.27 -15.02 -113.45
CA LYS A 474 18.75 -14.29 -114.64
C LYS A 474 19.51 -15.23 -115.58
N LYS A 475 20.42 -16.06 -115.05
CA LYS A 475 21.18 -17.05 -115.85
C LYS A 475 20.26 -18.09 -116.48
N LEU A 476 19.29 -18.60 -115.73
CA LEU A 476 18.28 -19.56 -116.21
C LEU A 476 17.38 -18.96 -117.31
N ALA A 477 16.89 -17.73 -117.11
CA ALA A 477 16.07 -17.02 -118.10
C ALA A 477 16.85 -16.70 -119.38
N ALA A 478 18.12 -16.29 -119.25
CA ALA A 478 19.01 -16.08 -120.39
C ALA A 478 19.29 -17.39 -121.17
N ALA A 479 19.50 -18.51 -120.46
CA ALA A 479 19.65 -19.84 -121.07
C ALA A 479 18.38 -20.30 -121.82
N LYS A 480 17.19 -19.94 -121.33
CA LYS A 480 15.89 -20.18 -121.99
C LYS A 480 15.57 -19.19 -123.12
N ARG A 481 16.47 -18.23 -123.41
CA ARG A 481 16.27 -17.13 -124.39
C ARG A 481 15.07 -16.23 -124.05
N ASP A 482 14.62 -16.21 -122.80
CA ASP A 482 13.59 -15.28 -122.32
C ASP A 482 14.25 -13.99 -121.84
N PHE A 483 14.54 -13.11 -122.80
CA PHE A 483 15.23 -11.84 -122.52
C PHE A 483 14.36 -10.88 -121.70
N ARG A 484 13.04 -11.05 -121.67
CA ARG A 484 12.14 -10.21 -120.89
C ARG A 484 12.20 -10.58 -119.41
N ALA A 485 12.21 -11.88 -119.09
CA ALA A 485 12.43 -12.36 -117.72
C ALA A 485 13.86 -12.06 -117.24
N ALA A 486 14.88 -12.25 -118.10
CA ALA A 486 16.26 -11.91 -117.76
C ALA A 486 16.45 -10.39 -117.51
N GLY A 487 15.76 -9.54 -118.27
CA GLY A 487 15.75 -8.09 -118.06
C GLY A 487 15.09 -7.68 -116.74
N LYS A 488 13.96 -8.32 -116.37
CA LYS A 488 13.30 -8.12 -115.07
C LYS A 488 14.20 -8.54 -113.90
N ALA A 489 14.80 -9.73 -113.98
CA ALA A 489 15.74 -10.20 -112.96
C ALA A 489 16.97 -9.27 -112.86
N SER A 490 17.50 -8.78 -113.98
CA SER A 490 18.62 -7.82 -113.95
C SER A 490 18.25 -6.47 -113.35
N LYS A 491 17.02 -6.01 -113.54
CA LYS A 491 16.51 -4.79 -112.90
C LYS A 491 16.35 -5.01 -111.39
N ALA A 492 15.78 -6.15 -110.98
CA ALA A 492 15.63 -6.52 -109.58
C ALA A 492 16.98 -6.68 -108.85
N ILE A 493 18.00 -7.27 -109.49
CA ILE A 493 19.37 -7.34 -108.93
C ILE A 493 19.92 -5.93 -108.68
N LYS A 494 19.74 -5.01 -109.64
CA LYS A 494 20.24 -3.64 -109.51
C LYS A 494 19.50 -2.88 -108.40
N GLU A 495 18.19 -3.07 -108.28
CA GLU A 495 17.38 -2.47 -107.21
C GLU A 495 17.73 -3.06 -105.84
N ALA A 496 17.94 -4.38 -105.74
CA ALA A 496 18.37 -5.05 -104.51
C ALA A 496 19.79 -4.62 -104.08
N ALA A 497 20.72 -4.52 -105.02
CA ALA A 497 22.08 -4.03 -104.74
C ALA A 497 22.07 -2.57 -104.28
N ALA A 498 21.28 -1.70 -104.92
CA ALA A 498 21.13 -0.30 -104.50
C ALA A 498 20.43 -0.17 -103.13
N ARG A 499 19.50 -1.09 -102.78
CA ARG A 499 18.88 -1.12 -101.45
C ARG A 499 19.86 -1.61 -100.39
N LYS A 500 20.69 -2.63 -100.70
CA LYS A 500 21.77 -3.12 -99.83
C LYS A 500 22.75 -2.00 -99.50
N GLU A 501 23.25 -1.29 -100.53
CA GLU A 501 24.21 -0.19 -100.36
C GLU A 501 23.65 0.92 -99.46
N ARG A 502 22.36 1.29 -99.63
CA ARG A 502 21.70 2.27 -98.75
C ARG A 502 21.55 1.81 -97.30
N LEU A 503 21.22 0.53 -97.08
CA LEU A 503 21.10 -0.03 -95.73
C LEU A 503 22.46 -0.16 -95.06
N GLU A 504 23.51 -0.52 -95.81
CA GLU A 504 24.89 -0.55 -95.31
C GLU A 504 25.40 0.85 -94.96
N GLU A 505 25.08 1.88 -95.75
CA GLU A 505 25.36 3.28 -95.41
C GLU A 505 24.61 3.75 -94.14
N GLU A 506 23.33 3.37 -94.01
CA GLU A 506 22.52 3.69 -92.82
C GLU A 506 23.02 2.96 -91.57
N LEU A 507 23.49 1.72 -91.72
CA LEU A 507 24.06 0.92 -90.66
C LEU A 507 25.45 1.42 -90.24
N ALA A 508 26.34 1.68 -91.20
CA ALA A 508 27.71 2.12 -90.95
C ALA A 508 27.80 3.55 -90.42
N GLY A 509 26.83 4.40 -90.76
CA GLY A 509 26.74 5.77 -90.25
C GLY A 509 25.75 5.87 -89.09
N LYS A 510 24.51 6.25 -89.43
CA LYS A 510 23.55 6.81 -88.46
C LYS A 510 23.14 5.85 -87.36
N ALA A 511 22.99 4.56 -87.64
CA ALA A 511 22.47 3.61 -86.66
C ALA A 511 23.51 3.23 -85.60
N VAL A 512 24.76 2.96 -86.00
CA VAL A 512 25.86 2.65 -85.08
C VAL A 512 26.29 3.88 -84.28
N GLU A 513 26.32 5.08 -84.89
CA GLU A 513 26.61 6.33 -84.18
C GLU A 513 25.54 6.63 -83.11
N ARG A 514 24.25 6.39 -83.39
CA ARG A 514 23.17 6.56 -82.40
C ARG A 514 23.30 5.61 -81.21
N VAL A 515 23.64 4.34 -81.44
CA VAL A 515 23.89 3.38 -80.35
C VAL A 515 25.10 3.79 -79.53
N ALA A 516 26.18 4.25 -80.17
CA ALA A 516 27.38 4.71 -79.48
C ALA A 516 27.09 5.94 -78.60
N ALA A 517 26.38 6.94 -79.12
CA ALA A 517 25.98 8.12 -78.38
C ALA A 517 25.07 7.77 -77.18
N ALA A 518 24.04 6.95 -77.40
CA ALA A 518 23.13 6.51 -76.33
C ALA A 518 23.85 5.74 -75.21
N LYS A 519 24.87 4.94 -75.54
CA LYS A 519 25.70 4.23 -74.55
C LYS A 519 26.61 5.17 -73.77
N GLU A 520 27.18 6.17 -74.43
CA GLU A 520 28.00 7.19 -73.77
C GLU A 520 27.18 8.01 -72.78
N ASP A 521 25.97 8.41 -73.17
CA ASP A 521 25.05 9.17 -72.31
C ASP A 521 24.53 8.31 -71.13
N LEU A 522 24.25 7.02 -71.37
CA LEU A 522 23.92 6.08 -70.29
C LEU A 522 25.05 5.96 -69.26
N GLN A 523 26.31 5.95 -69.72
CA GLN A 523 27.45 5.87 -68.83
C GLN A 523 27.59 7.14 -67.98
N LYS A 524 27.46 8.33 -68.59
CA LYS A 524 27.50 9.61 -67.85
C LYS A 524 26.44 9.67 -66.76
N LEU A 525 25.21 9.28 -67.08
CA LEU A 525 24.10 9.30 -66.12
C LEU A 525 24.29 8.28 -64.99
N LYS A 526 24.89 7.11 -65.26
CA LYS A 526 25.23 6.13 -64.22
C LYS A 526 26.29 6.66 -63.26
N ASP A 527 27.31 7.34 -63.78
CA ASP A 527 28.35 7.96 -62.97
C ASP A 527 27.76 9.07 -62.09
N GLU A 528 26.89 9.93 -62.65
CA GLU A 528 26.17 10.96 -61.90
C GLU A 528 25.28 10.36 -60.80
N LEU A 529 24.53 9.30 -61.09
CA LEU A 529 23.72 8.59 -60.10
C LEU A 529 24.56 8.05 -58.94
N GLU A 530 25.73 7.46 -59.23
CA GLU A 530 26.61 6.94 -58.18
C GLU A 530 27.14 8.06 -57.27
N THR A 531 27.50 9.21 -57.84
CA THR A 531 27.93 10.38 -57.05
C THR A 531 26.81 10.89 -56.14
N LYS A 532 25.59 11.04 -56.66
CA LYS A 532 24.43 11.51 -55.90
C LYS A 532 24.03 10.53 -54.80
N ARG A 533 24.07 9.22 -55.06
CA ARG A 533 23.82 8.18 -54.04
C ARG A 533 24.84 8.24 -52.90
N LYS A 534 26.12 8.47 -53.20
CA LYS A 534 27.16 8.62 -52.16
C LYS A 534 26.90 9.83 -51.26
N VAL A 535 26.61 10.99 -51.86
CA VAL A 535 26.31 12.23 -51.12
C VAL A 535 25.06 12.06 -50.24
N ALA A 536 23.99 11.47 -50.78
CA ALA A 536 22.77 11.21 -50.03
C ALA A 536 23.04 10.28 -48.83
N HIS A 537 23.79 9.20 -49.04
CA HIS A 537 24.07 8.22 -47.99
C HIS A 537 24.99 8.76 -46.87
N GLU A 538 25.97 9.60 -47.22
CA GLU A 538 26.79 10.31 -46.21
C GLU A 538 25.94 11.24 -45.35
N LYS A 539 25.02 11.99 -45.97
CA LYS A 539 24.06 12.86 -45.27
C LYS A 539 23.07 12.10 -44.40
N GLU A 540 22.59 10.92 -44.84
CA GLU A 540 21.76 10.02 -44.01
C GLU A 540 22.53 9.56 -42.77
N LYS A 541 23.81 9.17 -42.94
CA LYS A 541 24.66 8.73 -41.85
C LYS A 541 24.94 9.83 -40.84
N GLU A 542 25.22 11.05 -41.31
CA GLU A 542 25.39 12.22 -40.44
C GLU A 542 24.14 12.55 -39.65
N SER A 543 22.97 12.51 -40.31
CA SER A 543 21.67 12.76 -39.66
C SER A 543 21.35 11.68 -38.63
N GLY A 544 21.62 10.41 -38.94
CA GLY A 544 21.43 9.29 -38.02
C GLY A 544 22.34 9.35 -36.78
N ILE A 545 23.61 9.73 -36.94
CA ILE A 545 24.53 9.91 -35.79
C ILE A 545 24.06 11.04 -34.89
N ARG A 546 23.61 12.16 -35.48
CA ARG A 546 23.18 13.36 -34.75
C ARG A 546 21.86 13.16 -34.01
N ASN A 547 20.95 12.32 -34.51
CA ASN A 547 19.70 11.95 -33.81
C ASN A 547 19.92 10.97 -32.66
N MET A 548 21.11 10.35 -32.55
CA MET A 548 21.46 9.42 -31.46
C MET A 548 22.26 10.08 -30.32
N THR A 549 22.78 11.30 -30.52
CA THR A 549 23.50 12.10 -29.52
C THR A 549 22.65 13.25 -29.03
#